data_AF-A0A958U213-F1
#
_entry.id   AF-A0A958U213-F1
#
_cell.length_a   1.000
_cell.length_b   1.000
_cell.length_c   1.000
_cell.angle_alpha   90.00
_cell.angle_beta   90.00
_cell.angle_gamma   90.00
#
_symmetry.space_group_name_H-M   'P 1'
#
loop_
_entity.id
_entity.type
_entity.pdbx_description
1 polymer ?
#
loop_
_entity_poly.entity_id
_entity_poly.type
_entity_poly.pdbx_seq_one_letter_code
_entity_poly.pdbx_strand_id
1 'polypeptide(L)'
;MNPIFDWFFAQYAEVPTHLIVLELIGVFFGFLSVWFSKQDNILVYPTGIISTAIFVYILAVYGLLGDMMINAYYFAMSIYGWYIWTRKVDETHYTPITRATKTENKQSFYIFMATLIFVFAVYEYFDKWNNWTAYVDTITTAIFFVGM
;
A
#
# COMPACT_ATOMS: atom_id res chain seq x y z
N MET A 1 -4.11 27.31 -25.72
CA MET A 1 -3.92 26.16 -24.81
C MET A 1 -5.29 25.62 -24.48
N ASN A 2 -5.45 24.30 -24.47
CA ASN A 2 -6.76 23.66 -24.36
C ASN A 2 -7.13 23.65 -22.85
N PRO A 3 -8.21 24.30 -22.40
CA PRO A 3 -8.53 24.47 -20.97
C PRO A 3 -8.65 23.14 -20.20
N ILE A 4 -8.96 22.06 -20.92
CA ILE A 4 -8.97 20.69 -20.36
C ILE A 4 -7.56 20.26 -19.97
N PHE A 5 -6.56 20.55 -20.79
CA PHE A 5 -5.16 20.20 -20.53
C PHE A 5 -4.64 20.98 -19.33
N ASP A 6 -4.90 22.29 -19.29
CA ASP A 6 -4.49 23.14 -18.18
C ASP A 6 -5.15 22.69 -16.86
N TRP A 7 -6.40 22.23 -16.88
CA TRP A 7 -7.07 21.66 -15.70
C TRP A 7 -6.39 20.38 -15.17
N PHE A 8 -5.95 19.47 -16.04
CA PHE A 8 -5.24 18.25 -15.64
C PHE A 8 -3.85 18.52 -15.07
N PHE A 9 -3.11 19.47 -15.66
CA PHE A 9 -1.74 19.77 -15.25
C PHE A 9 -1.63 20.88 -14.19
N ALA A 10 -2.72 21.58 -13.88
CA ALA A 10 -2.76 22.60 -12.83
C ALA A 10 -2.34 22.06 -11.46
N GLN A 11 -2.65 20.79 -11.15
CA GLN A 11 -2.24 20.15 -9.90
C GLN A 11 -0.73 19.90 -9.82
N TYR A 12 -0.04 19.82 -10.95
CA TYR A 12 1.41 19.64 -11.03
C TYR A 12 2.16 20.97 -11.14
N ALA A 13 1.46 22.09 -11.38
CA ALA A 13 2.07 23.39 -11.64
C ALA A 13 2.84 23.95 -10.41
N GLU A 14 2.39 23.62 -9.20
CA GLU A 14 3.06 24.01 -7.95
C GLU A 14 3.92 22.90 -7.34
N VAL A 15 4.03 21.75 -8.01
CA VAL A 15 4.76 20.59 -7.49
C VAL A 15 6.23 20.65 -7.90
N PRO A 16 7.16 20.51 -6.96
CA PRO A 16 8.58 20.42 -7.29
C PRO A 16 8.88 19.28 -8.28
N THR A 17 9.68 19.56 -9.31
CA THR A 17 10.00 18.58 -10.37
C THR A 17 10.60 17.28 -9.83
N HIS A 18 11.33 17.33 -8.71
CA HIS A 18 11.91 16.14 -8.08
C HIS A 18 10.83 15.17 -7.55
N LEU A 19 9.70 15.68 -7.04
CA LEU A 19 8.60 14.84 -6.56
C LEU A 19 7.88 14.15 -7.73
N ILE A 20 7.71 14.87 -8.85
CA ILE A 20 7.10 14.32 -10.06
C ILE A 20 7.95 13.19 -10.65
N VAL A 21 9.27 13.38 -10.70
CA VAL A 21 10.18 12.31 -11.18
C VAL A 21 10.15 11.11 -10.25
N LEU A 22 10.16 11.34 -8.92
CA LEU A 22 10.03 10.26 -7.94
C LEU A 22 8.71 9.51 -8.10
N GLU A 23 7.59 10.22 -8.21
CA GLU A 23 6.27 9.60 -8.41
C GLU A 23 6.24 8.73 -9.66
N LEU A 24 6.77 9.23 -10.78
CA LEU A 24 6.83 8.49 -12.04
C LEU A 24 7.67 7.20 -11.91
N ILE A 25 8.80 7.28 -11.19
CA ILE A 25 9.62 6.11 -10.86
C ILE A 25 8.83 5.15 -9.96
N GLY A 26 8.16 5.66 -8.92
CA GLY A 26 7.33 4.88 -8.00
C GLY A 26 6.21 4.11 -8.70
N VAL A 27 5.50 4.78 -9.61
CA VAL A 27 4.44 4.18 -10.44
C VAL A 27 5.02 3.11 -11.37
N PHE A 28 6.16 3.39 -12.02
CA PHE A 28 6.82 2.42 -12.89
C PHE A 28 7.22 1.14 -12.14
N PHE A 29 7.84 1.26 -10.97
CA PHE A 29 8.18 0.12 -10.13
C PHE A 29 6.95 -0.60 -9.55
N GLY A 30 5.88 0.14 -9.26
CA GLY A 30 4.61 -0.45 -8.83
C GLY A 30 3.98 -1.31 -9.92
N PHE A 31 3.94 -0.81 -11.16
CA PHE A 31 3.46 -1.58 -12.31
C PHE A 31 4.34 -2.82 -12.55
N LEU A 32 5.65 -2.66 -12.44
CA LEU A 32 6.60 -3.76 -12.58
C LEU A 32 6.41 -4.84 -11.51
N SER A 33 6.08 -4.46 -10.27
CA SER A 33 5.75 -5.40 -9.19
C SER A 33 4.51 -6.24 -9.52
N VAL A 34 3.44 -5.62 -10.03
CA VAL A 34 2.23 -6.34 -10.45
C VAL A 34 2.53 -7.29 -11.62
N TRP A 35 3.36 -6.85 -12.56
CA TRP A 35 3.78 -7.68 -13.69
C TRP A 35 4.58 -8.90 -13.23
N PHE A 36 5.53 -8.73 -12.31
CA PHE A 36 6.27 -9.86 -11.74
C PHE A 36 5.38 -10.79 -10.92
N SER A 37 4.29 -10.27 -10.34
CA SER A 37 3.35 -11.06 -9.53
C SER A 37 2.57 -12.02 -10.41
N LYS A 38 2.18 -11.54 -11.59
CA LYS A 38 1.62 -12.39 -12.63
C LYS A 38 2.60 -13.47 -13.12
N GLN A 39 3.90 -13.19 -13.09
CA GLN A 39 4.94 -14.12 -13.54
C GLN A 39 5.44 -15.08 -12.44
N ASP A 40 4.87 -15.02 -11.23
CA ASP A 40 5.31 -15.79 -10.07
C ASP A 40 6.83 -15.64 -9.84
N ASN A 41 7.34 -14.41 -9.99
CA ASN A 41 8.76 -14.10 -9.88
C ASN A 41 9.06 -13.39 -8.55
N ILE A 42 10.15 -13.76 -7.88
CA ILE A 42 10.54 -13.18 -6.59
C ILE A 42 10.86 -11.69 -6.66
N LEU A 43 11.08 -11.16 -7.87
CA LEU A 43 11.29 -9.74 -8.15
C LEU A 43 10.07 -8.85 -7.86
N VAL A 44 8.89 -9.42 -7.60
CA VAL A 44 7.70 -8.70 -7.10
C VAL A 44 8.03 -7.86 -5.88
N TYR A 45 8.74 -8.46 -4.94
CA TYR A 45 8.99 -7.86 -3.64
C TYR A 45 9.97 -6.69 -3.70
N PRO A 46 11.20 -6.82 -4.27
CA PRO A 46 12.11 -5.68 -4.35
C PRO A 46 11.53 -4.52 -5.15
N THR A 47 10.76 -4.79 -6.21
CA THR A 47 10.11 -3.72 -6.99
C THR A 47 8.96 -3.06 -6.22
N GLY A 48 8.17 -3.83 -5.46
CA GLY A 48 7.12 -3.31 -4.58
C GLY A 48 7.68 -2.50 -3.39
N ILE A 49 8.79 -2.95 -2.80
CA ILE A 49 9.52 -2.25 -1.72
C ILE A 49 10.00 -0.88 -2.21
N ILE A 50 10.59 -0.82 -3.40
CA ILE A 50 11.05 0.46 -3.99
C ILE A 50 9.86 1.39 -4.24
N SER A 51 8.77 0.89 -4.82
CA SER A 51 7.57 1.67 -5.10
C SER A 51 6.96 2.25 -3.82
N THR A 52 6.68 1.40 -2.84
CA THR A 52 6.06 1.79 -1.57
C THR A 52 6.94 2.73 -0.77
N ALA A 53 8.27 2.55 -0.76
CA ALA A 53 9.19 3.48 -0.10
C ALA A 53 9.15 4.89 -0.70
N ILE A 54 9.07 4.98 -2.04
CA ILE A 54 8.95 6.26 -2.75
C ILE A 54 7.62 6.93 -2.38
N PHE A 55 6.52 6.17 -2.33
CA PHE A 55 5.22 6.72 -1.93
C PHE A 55 5.19 7.17 -0.46
N VAL A 56 5.80 6.43 0.47
CA VAL A 56 5.97 6.87 1.86
C VAL A 56 6.68 8.22 1.92
N TYR A 57 7.77 8.39 1.15
CA TYR A 57 8.52 9.64 1.12
C TYR A 57 7.69 10.81 0.57
N ILE A 58 7.00 10.61 -0.56
CA ILE A 58 6.16 11.65 -1.18
C ILE A 58 5.03 12.06 -0.21
N LEU A 59 4.33 11.09 0.38
CA LEU A 59 3.21 11.34 1.27
C LEU A 59 3.65 12.01 2.59
N ALA A 60 4.86 11.72 3.05
CA ALA A 60 5.46 12.43 4.18
C ALA A 60 5.70 13.92 3.88
N VAL A 61 6.16 14.26 2.67
CA VAL A 61 6.37 15.65 2.23
C VAL A 61 5.05 16.44 2.18
N TYR A 62 3.96 15.79 1.73
CA TYR A 62 2.62 16.40 1.70
C TYR A 62 1.88 16.36 3.04
N GLY A 63 2.47 15.76 4.08
CA GLY A 63 1.85 15.63 5.40
C GLY A 63 0.62 14.72 5.43
N LEU A 64 0.40 13.89 4.42
CA LEU A 64 -0.69 12.92 4.34
C LEU A 64 -0.36 11.68 5.17
N LEU A 65 -0.50 11.80 6.49
CA LEU A 65 -0.10 10.75 7.45
C LEU A 65 -0.87 9.44 7.27
N GLY A 66 -2.17 9.49 6.93
CA GLY A 66 -2.99 8.28 6.72
C GLY A 66 -2.45 7.43 5.57
N ASP A 67 -2.41 8.00 4.37
CA ASP A 67 -1.86 7.34 3.19
C ASP A 67 -0.40 6.90 3.37
N MET A 68 0.41 7.71 4.08
CA MET A 68 1.79 7.38 4.40
C MET A 68 1.89 6.12 5.26
N MET A 69 1.02 5.99 6.28
CA MET A 69 1.02 4.83 7.17
C MET A 69 0.60 3.55 6.45
N ILE A 70 -0.35 3.63 5.53
CA ILE A 70 -0.74 2.50 4.68
C ILE A 70 0.43 2.09 3.80
N ASN A 71 1.09 3.04 3.14
CA ASN A 71 2.25 2.74 2.29
C ASN A 71 3.44 2.20 3.10
N ALA A 72 3.63 2.67 4.34
CA ALA A 72 4.63 2.14 5.25
C ALA A 72 4.30 0.70 5.69
N TYR A 73 3.02 0.39 5.90
CA TYR A 73 2.57 -0.97 6.14
C TYR A 73 2.80 -1.86 4.91
N TYR A 74 2.47 -1.40 3.70
CA TYR A 74 2.76 -2.12 2.46
C TYR A 74 4.25 -2.38 2.28
N PHE A 75 5.10 -1.41 2.65
CA PHE A 75 6.55 -1.57 2.64
C PHE A 75 7.00 -2.68 3.59
N ALA A 76 6.53 -2.66 4.84
CA ALA A 76 6.86 -3.68 5.84
C ALA A 76 6.34 -5.08 5.45
N MET A 77 5.10 -5.17 4.97
CA MET A 77 4.51 -6.41 4.47
C MET A 77 5.23 -6.95 3.24
N SER A 78 5.70 -6.07 2.34
CA SER A 78 6.50 -6.48 1.19
C SER A 78 7.84 -7.08 1.60
N ILE A 79 8.49 -6.55 2.66
CA ILE A 79 9.70 -7.15 3.24
C ILE A 79 9.39 -8.52 3.86
N TYR A 80 8.30 -8.62 4.62
CA TYR A 80 7.89 -9.88 5.25
C TYR A 80 7.56 -10.96 4.21
N GLY A 81 6.79 -10.58 3.18
CA GLY A 81 6.49 -11.44 2.04
C GLY A 81 7.76 -11.90 1.34
N TRP A 82 8.71 -11.00 1.09
CA TRP A 82 10.00 -11.33 0.49
C TRP A 82 10.77 -12.36 1.32
N TYR A 83 10.80 -12.19 2.64
CA TYR A 83 11.49 -13.08 3.56
C TYR A 83 10.88 -14.49 3.60
N ILE A 84 9.54 -14.60 3.55
CA ILE A 84 8.87 -15.90 3.47
C ILE A 84 9.14 -16.56 2.11
N TRP A 85 9.06 -15.79 1.03
CA TRP A 85 9.20 -16.33 -0.31
C TRP A 85 10.64 -16.76 -0.64
N THR A 86 11.64 -16.02 -0.15
CA THR A 86 13.06 -16.41 -0.25
C THR A 86 13.38 -17.70 0.51
N ARG A 87 12.56 -18.07 1.50
CA ARG A 87 12.70 -19.33 2.26
C ARG A 87 11.89 -20.51 1.71
N LYS A 88 10.99 -20.30 0.75
CA LYS A 88 10.23 -21.39 0.09
C LYS A 88 10.97 -22.07 -1.07
N VAL A 89 12.30 -22.08 -1.04
CA VAL A 89 13.15 -22.75 -2.04
C VAL A 89 13.38 -24.24 -1.72
N ASP A 90 12.63 -24.81 -0.77
CA ASP A 90 12.61 -26.26 -0.54
C ASP A 90 11.31 -26.87 -1.10
N GLU A 91 11.46 -27.82 -2.06
CA GLU A 91 10.41 -28.54 -2.80
C GLU A 91 9.35 -29.26 -1.94
N THR A 92 9.48 -29.24 -0.60
CA THR A 92 8.68 -30.04 0.33
C THR A 92 7.63 -29.25 1.13
N HIS A 93 7.67 -27.91 1.12
CA HIS A 93 6.78 -27.06 1.92
C HIS A 93 6.04 -26.02 1.06
N TYR A 94 5.23 -26.49 0.12
CA TYR A 94 4.27 -25.62 -0.55
C TYR A 94 3.11 -25.31 0.43
N THR A 95 2.67 -24.06 0.49
CA THR A 95 1.38 -23.73 1.14
C THR A 95 0.30 -23.94 0.09
N PRO A 96 -0.45 -25.06 0.12
CA PRO A 96 -1.50 -25.28 -0.87
C PRO A 96 -2.52 -24.15 -0.77
N ILE A 97 -2.93 -23.63 -1.93
CA ILE A 97 -4.06 -22.70 -2.04
C ILE A 97 -5.30 -23.49 -1.60
N THR A 98 -5.66 -23.32 -0.32
CA THR A 98 -6.76 -24.04 0.32
C THR A 98 -7.96 -23.12 0.40
N ARG A 99 -9.17 -23.69 0.32
CA ARG A 99 -10.38 -22.90 0.53
C ARG A 99 -10.43 -22.43 1.98
N ALA A 100 -10.67 -21.14 2.18
CA ALA A 100 -10.83 -20.56 3.50
C ALA A 100 -11.90 -21.30 4.31
N THR A 101 -11.50 -21.79 5.47
CA THR A 101 -12.36 -22.51 6.40
C THR A 101 -13.22 -21.49 7.17
N LYS A 102 -14.42 -21.87 7.64
CA LYS A 102 -15.29 -20.93 8.40
C LYS A 102 -14.61 -20.32 9.64
N THR A 103 -13.65 -21.04 10.22
CA THR A 103 -12.83 -20.57 11.35
C THR A 103 -11.82 -19.50 10.94
N GLU A 104 -11.20 -19.63 9.76
CA GLU A 104 -10.27 -18.65 9.19
C GLU A 104 -10.99 -17.37 8.79
N ASN A 105 -12.19 -17.47 8.19
CA ASN A 105 -13.02 -16.29 7.91
C ASN A 105 -13.39 -15.51 9.19
N LYS A 106 -13.60 -16.21 10.31
CA LYS A 106 -13.86 -15.58 11.60
C LYS A 106 -12.59 -14.89 12.14
N GLN A 107 -11.42 -15.48 11.95
CA GLN A 107 -10.14 -14.86 12.29
C GLN A 107 -9.83 -13.64 11.42
N SER A 108 -10.09 -13.69 10.11
CA SER A 108 -10.00 -12.53 9.22
C SER A 108 -10.94 -11.40 9.65
N PHE A 109 -12.14 -11.73 10.15
CA PHE A 109 -13.06 -10.73 10.70
C PHE A 109 -12.54 -10.09 12.00
N TYR A 110 -11.85 -10.85 12.87
CA TYR A 110 -11.21 -10.28 14.05
C TYR A 110 -10.01 -9.38 13.69
N ILE A 111 -9.20 -9.80 12.70
CA ILE A 111 -8.10 -8.98 12.18
C ILE A 111 -8.64 -7.70 11.55
N PHE A 112 -9.73 -7.79 10.76
CA PHE A 112 -10.43 -6.62 10.22
C PHE A 112 -10.81 -5.63 11.31
N MET A 113 -11.47 -6.11 12.36
CA MET A 113 -11.96 -5.26 13.44
C MET A 113 -10.81 -4.66 14.25
N ALA A 114 -9.74 -5.43 14.49
CA ALA A 114 -8.55 -4.96 15.19
C ALA A 114 -7.82 -3.87 14.39
N THR A 115 -7.67 -4.06 13.07
CA THR A 115 -7.08 -3.04 12.19
C THR A 115 -7.95 -1.80 12.13
N LEU A 116 -9.27 -1.95 12.03
CA LEU A 116 -10.19 -0.80 12.00
C LEU A 116 -10.06 0.04 13.28
N ILE A 117 -9.99 -0.61 14.44
CA ILE A 117 -9.75 0.06 15.73
C ILE A 117 -8.35 0.70 15.78
N PHE A 118 -7.32 0.03 15.27
CA PHE A 118 -5.96 0.56 15.23
C PHE A 118 -5.85 1.81 14.36
N VAL A 119 -6.41 1.78 13.14
CA VAL A 119 -6.42 2.93 12.22
C VAL A 119 -7.24 4.08 12.80
N PHE A 120 -8.39 3.78 13.40
CA PHE A 120 -9.21 4.77 14.12
C PHE A 120 -8.42 5.44 15.26
N ALA A 121 -7.71 4.67 16.09
CA ALA A 121 -6.91 5.18 17.19
C ALA A 121 -5.73 6.06 16.72
N VAL A 122 -5.10 5.70 15.60
CA VAL A 122 -4.07 6.50 14.96
C VAL A 122 -4.65 7.83 14.45
N TYR A 123 -5.78 7.81 13.75
CA TYR A 123 -6.43 9.00 13.23
C TYR A 123 -6.88 9.97 14.33
N GLU A 124 -7.36 9.42 15.45
CA GLU A 124 -7.69 10.17 16.67
C GLU A 124 -6.43 10.77 17.32
N TYR A 125 -5.36 10.00 17.47
CA TYR A 125 -4.11 10.46 18.10
C TYR A 125 -3.42 11.58 17.32
N PHE A 126 -3.55 11.58 15.99
CA PHE A 126 -2.97 12.61 15.12
C PHE A 126 -3.91 13.78 14.81
N ASP A 127 -5.10 13.86 15.44
CA ASP A 127 -6.08 14.94 15.26
C ASP A 127 -6.43 15.22 13.78
N LYS A 128 -6.51 14.15 12.97
CA LYS A 128 -6.68 14.22 11.50
C LYS A 128 -8.12 14.04 11.04
N TRP A 129 -9.09 14.07 11.95
CA TRP A 129 -10.53 14.05 11.68
C TRP A 129 -11.08 15.35 11.04
N ASN A 130 -10.30 15.97 10.16
CA ASN A 130 -10.65 17.27 9.60
C ASN A 130 -11.38 17.17 8.26
N ASN A 131 -11.42 15.98 7.62
CA ASN A 131 -12.04 15.81 6.30
C ASN A 131 -12.78 14.49 6.17
N TRP A 132 -13.84 14.48 5.34
CA TRP A 132 -14.59 13.27 4.96
C TRP A 132 -13.69 12.18 4.36
N THR A 133 -12.60 12.58 3.72
CA THR A 133 -11.59 11.66 3.15
C THR A 133 -10.97 10.75 4.20
N ALA A 134 -10.86 11.18 5.46
CA ALA A 134 -10.33 10.37 6.56
C ALA A 134 -11.19 9.13 6.85
N TYR A 135 -12.53 9.25 6.75
CA TYR A 135 -13.45 8.13 6.94
C TYR A 135 -13.31 7.10 5.82
N VAL A 136 -13.25 7.57 4.58
CA VAL A 136 -13.08 6.72 3.41
C VAL A 136 -11.74 5.99 3.50
N ASP A 137 -10.67 6.70 3.85
CA ASP A 137 -9.33 6.14 3.99
C ASP A 137 -9.24 5.06 5.08
N THR A 138 -9.87 5.30 6.23
CA THR A 138 -9.93 4.33 7.34
C THR A 138 -10.59 3.01 6.90
N ILE A 139 -11.69 3.11 6.13
CA ILE A 139 -12.42 1.95 5.62
C ILE A 139 -11.59 1.22 4.57
N THR A 140 -11.02 1.93 3.59
CA THR A 140 -10.20 1.31 2.54
C THR A 140 -8.97 0.63 3.12
N THR A 141 -8.32 1.25 4.11
CA THR A 141 -7.18 0.66 4.83
C THR A 141 -7.56 -0.66 5.48
N ALA A 142 -8.67 -0.70 6.22
CA ALA A 142 -9.10 -1.90 6.92
C ALA A 142 -9.38 -3.05 5.93
N ILE A 143 -9.97 -2.76 4.77
CA ILE A 143 -10.22 -3.76 3.72
C ILE A 143 -8.91 -4.29 3.15
N PHE A 144 -7.95 -3.42 2.83
CA PHE A 144 -6.67 -3.84 2.27
C PHE A 144 -5.81 -4.65 3.24
N PHE A 145 -5.86 -4.34 4.53
CA PHE A 145 -5.19 -5.12 5.57
C PHE A 145 -5.72 -6.55 5.71
N VAL A 146 -7.00 -6.79 5.38
CA VAL A 146 -7.60 -8.13 5.40
C VAL A 146 -7.37 -8.86 4.09
N GLY A 147 -7.29 -8.11 2.99
CA GLY A 147 -7.06 -8.68 1.66
C GLY A 147 -5.63 -9.18 1.45
N MET A 148 -4.65 -8.64 2.18
CA MET A 148 -3.26 -9.11 2.22
C MET A 148 -3.02 -10.14 3.31
#